data_AF-A0A348PN03-F1
#
_entry.id   AF-A0A348PN03-F1
#
_cell.length_a   1.000
_cell.length_b   1.000
_cell.length_c   1.000
_cell.angle_alpha   90.00
_cell.angle_beta   90.00
_cell.angle_gamma   90.00
#
_symmetry.space_group_name_H-M   'P 1'
#
loop_
_entity.id
_entity.type
_entity.pdbx_description
1 polymer ?
#
loop_
_entity_poly.entity_id
_entity_poly.type
_entity_poly.pdbx_seq_one_letter_code
_entity_poly.pdbx_strand_id
1 'polypeptide(L)'
;MQSWHIQTSFNAVSDILSILPRVLIVLNLTLIASCKEPSNDCGSENGNWRALQSNVQNSKDSHPHSLIKGALLGSTFKSIEELKTVVQIEYNDEIPMVRVSHESDGIKVCSTLKPGVNEGDFRKARDGDLFDKLSLAIRSPFAAWNQDDLVRVFILARRKPNIFGESDVAFFNIAEANICNMDASNYGTASIRDLSEKGYINTINHITAQAIITTCFSEEMADYIADVHERFYHPELIRGDFTPDQVNDLDEGPLDNYIDMINNEWGQELGKALKSKHDINSSTVWTPSLLAAYLNSTQDYYSYAFNVDFEPFSEKDSIVVNYARKMARLMDDVSDLKGQIGSVKK
;
A
#
# COMPACT_ATOMS: atom_id res chain seq x y z
N MET A 1 -19.55 -48.95 -18.91
CA MET A 1 -18.82 -49.26 -17.66
C MET A 1 -17.37 -48.89 -17.85
N GLN A 2 -16.75 -48.29 -16.83
CA GLN A 2 -15.38 -47.73 -16.78
C GLN A 2 -15.17 -46.32 -17.35
N SER A 3 -15.35 -45.34 -16.47
CA SER A 3 -14.59 -44.08 -16.44
C SER A 3 -14.93 -43.36 -15.13
N TRP A 4 -14.49 -43.93 -14.00
CA TRP A 4 -14.70 -43.40 -12.65
C TRP A 4 -13.39 -43.35 -11.83
N HIS A 5 -12.24 -43.22 -12.50
CA HIS A 5 -10.93 -43.25 -11.85
C HIS A 5 -9.95 -42.13 -12.23
N ILE A 6 -10.42 -41.01 -12.78
CA ILE A 6 -9.53 -39.85 -13.09
C ILE A 6 -9.79 -38.65 -12.16
N GLN A 7 -10.87 -38.63 -11.37
CA GLN A 7 -11.17 -37.50 -10.48
C GLN A 7 -10.37 -37.52 -9.15
N THR A 8 -9.84 -38.66 -8.73
CA THR A 8 -9.20 -38.83 -7.41
C THR A 8 -7.70 -38.49 -7.38
N SER A 9 -7.05 -38.29 -8.54
CA SER A 9 -5.62 -37.98 -8.60
C SER A 9 -5.30 -36.48 -8.69
N PHE A 10 -6.28 -35.61 -8.97
CA PHE A 10 -6.05 -34.16 -9.05
C PHE A 10 -6.04 -33.48 -7.66
N ASN A 11 -6.88 -33.92 -6.73
CA ASN A 11 -6.91 -33.35 -5.38
C ASN A 11 -5.63 -33.67 -4.58
N ALA A 12 -5.07 -34.87 -4.76
CA ALA A 12 -3.84 -35.28 -4.08
C ALA A 12 -2.60 -34.48 -4.55
N VAL A 13 -2.56 -34.05 -5.81
CA VAL A 13 -1.46 -33.25 -6.36
C VAL A 13 -1.55 -31.78 -5.89
N SER A 14 -2.76 -31.24 -5.74
CA SER A 14 -2.98 -29.91 -5.18
C SER A 14 -2.51 -29.81 -3.71
N ASP A 15 -2.78 -30.84 -2.90
CA ASP A 15 -2.39 -30.84 -1.49
C ASP A 15 -0.87 -31.01 -1.31
N ILE A 16 -0.24 -31.87 -2.12
CA ILE A 16 1.23 -32.03 -2.13
C ILE A 16 1.94 -30.74 -2.58
N LEU A 17 1.36 -29.99 -3.52
CA LEU A 17 1.92 -28.73 -4.04
C LEU A 17 1.71 -27.53 -3.10
N SER A 18 0.77 -27.59 -2.15
CA SER A 18 0.66 -26.58 -1.08
C SER A 18 1.76 -26.73 -0.02
N ILE A 19 2.32 -27.95 0.11
CA ILE A 19 3.35 -28.31 1.09
C ILE A 19 4.76 -28.13 0.49
N LEU A 20 4.95 -28.41 -0.81
CA LEU A 20 6.27 -28.39 -1.45
C LEU A 20 7.02 -27.04 -1.35
N PRO A 21 6.39 -25.87 -1.59
CA PRO A 21 7.07 -24.58 -1.44
C PRO A 21 7.52 -24.36 0.01
N ARG A 22 6.68 -24.71 0.98
CA ARG A 22 6.99 -24.54 2.41
C ARG A 22 8.16 -25.43 2.83
N VAL A 23 8.24 -26.67 2.35
CA VAL A 23 9.33 -27.60 2.67
C VAL A 23 10.63 -27.24 1.95
N LEU A 24 10.58 -26.84 0.68
CA LEU A 24 11.76 -26.41 -0.08
C LEU A 24 12.38 -25.11 0.45
N ILE A 25 11.57 -24.18 0.97
CA ILE A 25 12.06 -22.93 1.56
C ILE A 25 12.69 -23.19 2.94
N VAL A 26 12.12 -24.08 3.76
CA VAL A 26 12.74 -24.49 5.05
C VAL A 26 14.10 -25.16 4.84
N LEU A 27 14.28 -25.93 3.76
CA LEU A 27 15.58 -26.54 3.41
C LEU A 27 16.63 -25.52 2.95
N ASN A 28 16.24 -24.37 2.39
CA ASN A 28 17.17 -23.30 2.02
C ASN A 28 17.51 -22.35 3.19
N LEU A 29 16.59 -22.18 4.15
CA LEU A 29 16.82 -21.30 5.32
C LEU A 29 17.89 -21.83 6.28
N THR A 30 18.18 -23.14 6.30
CA THR A 30 19.29 -23.69 7.10
C THR A 30 20.69 -23.33 6.58
N LEU A 31 20.80 -22.67 5.41
CA LEU A 31 22.10 -22.34 4.79
C LEU A 31 22.44 -20.83 4.78
N ILE A 32 21.57 -19.95 5.29
CA ILE A 32 21.84 -18.51 5.35
C ILE A 32 22.19 -18.13 6.78
N ALA A 33 23.42 -18.44 7.18
CA ALA A 33 24.02 -17.94 8.41
C ALA A 33 24.55 -16.50 8.21
N SER A 34 23.90 -15.55 8.88
CA SER A 34 24.46 -14.32 9.47
C SER A 34 25.37 -13.45 8.60
N CYS A 35 24.77 -12.63 7.72
CA CYS A 35 25.35 -11.33 7.38
C CYS A 35 24.66 -10.26 8.24
N LYS A 36 25.43 -9.62 9.10
CA LYS A 36 24.97 -8.51 9.94
C LYS A 36 25.03 -7.24 9.09
N GLU A 37 23.88 -6.69 8.70
CA GLU A 37 23.83 -5.42 7.97
C GLU A 37 24.40 -4.28 8.82
N PRO A 38 25.11 -3.30 8.20
CA PRO A 38 25.57 -2.12 8.90
C PRO A 38 24.37 -1.29 9.37
N SER A 39 24.28 -1.09 10.68
CA SER A 39 23.24 -0.30 11.34
C SER A 39 23.44 1.19 11.06
N ASN A 40 22.76 1.71 10.03
CA ASN A 40 22.42 3.13 9.95
C ASN A 40 20.96 3.25 10.36
N ASP A 41 20.78 3.68 11.61
CA ASP A 41 19.52 3.74 12.35
C ASP A 41 18.52 4.68 11.69
N CYS A 42 17.68 4.13 10.83
CA CYS A 42 16.47 4.74 10.33
C CYS A 42 15.39 3.68 10.43
N GLY A 43 14.60 3.76 11.51
CA GLY A 43 13.56 2.78 11.80
C GLY A 43 14.07 1.51 12.47
N SER A 44 14.99 1.61 13.43
CA SER A 44 14.97 0.66 14.55
C SER A 44 13.53 0.56 15.07
N GLU A 45 13.08 -0.62 15.52
CA GLU A 45 11.83 -0.82 16.29
C GLU A 45 11.75 0.07 17.56
N ASN A 46 12.69 1.00 17.78
CA ASN A 46 12.72 2.04 18.79
C ASN A 46 12.55 3.48 18.26
N GLY A 47 12.33 3.70 16.96
CA GLY A 47 12.10 5.02 16.38
C GLY A 47 10.77 5.61 16.87
N ASN A 48 10.82 6.52 17.85
CA ASN A 48 9.82 7.45 18.41
C ASN A 48 8.31 7.09 18.48
N TRP A 49 7.87 5.91 18.04
CA TRP A 49 6.48 5.45 18.08
C TRP A 49 6.02 5.25 19.51
N ARG A 50 6.92 4.89 20.43
CA ARG A 50 6.61 4.83 21.87
C ARG A 50 6.32 6.21 22.43
N ALA A 51 7.01 7.26 21.95
CA ALA A 51 6.70 8.63 22.36
C ALA A 51 5.35 9.08 21.78
N LEU A 52 5.10 8.80 20.49
CA LEU A 52 3.80 9.02 19.85
C LEU A 52 2.67 8.26 20.57
N GLN A 53 2.81 6.96 20.82
CA GLN A 53 1.83 6.16 21.58
C GLN A 53 1.66 6.67 23.00
N SER A 54 2.73 7.07 23.69
CA SER A 54 2.64 7.63 25.05
C SER A 54 1.94 9.00 25.08
N ASN A 55 2.09 9.80 24.01
CA ASN A 55 1.39 11.07 23.85
C ASN A 55 -0.08 10.84 23.45
N VAL A 56 -0.36 9.86 22.59
CA VAL A 56 -1.71 9.47 22.14
C VAL A 56 -2.53 8.83 23.26
N GLN A 57 -1.94 7.96 24.09
CA GLN A 57 -2.63 7.33 25.23
C GLN A 57 -2.96 8.33 26.35
N ASN A 58 -2.23 9.44 26.45
CA ASN A 58 -2.51 10.49 27.44
C ASN A 58 -3.55 11.51 26.97
N SER A 59 -3.96 11.49 25.70
CA SER A 59 -4.98 12.40 25.18
C SER A 59 -6.15 11.64 24.58
N LYS A 60 -7.14 11.29 25.41
CA LYS A 60 -8.43 10.82 24.87
C LYS A 60 -9.20 11.91 24.10
N ASP A 61 -8.73 13.17 24.18
CA ASP A 61 -9.36 14.34 23.56
C ASP A 61 -8.47 15.11 22.56
N SER A 62 -7.23 14.69 22.28
CA SER A 62 -6.40 15.34 21.24
C SER A 62 -6.35 14.48 19.99
N HIS A 63 -6.39 15.12 18.82
CA HIS A 63 -6.44 14.46 17.52
C HIS A 63 -5.10 13.72 17.31
N PRO A 64 -5.01 12.39 17.48
CA PRO A 64 -3.71 11.70 17.50
C PRO A 64 -2.95 11.78 16.16
N HIS A 65 -3.67 12.09 15.09
CA HIS A 65 -3.18 12.36 13.73
C HIS A 65 -2.76 13.82 13.49
N SER A 66 -3.06 14.76 14.40
CA SER A 66 -2.60 16.16 14.29
C SER A 66 -1.12 16.35 14.60
N LEU A 67 -0.39 15.26 14.82
CA LEU A 67 1.07 15.25 14.96
C LEU A 67 1.78 14.87 13.66
N ILE A 68 1.03 14.55 12.59
CA ILE A 68 1.57 14.07 11.32
C ILE A 68 1.17 15.08 10.22
N LYS A 69 2.12 15.88 9.70
CA LYS A 69 1.96 16.76 8.51
C LYS A 69 2.77 16.32 7.31
N GLY A 70 3.02 15.03 7.23
CA GLY A 70 4.05 14.52 6.34
C GLY A 70 3.70 14.47 4.85
N ALA A 71 2.41 14.48 4.50
CA ALA A 71 1.97 14.27 3.13
C ALA A 71 2.54 15.34 2.19
N LEU A 72 3.05 14.90 1.05
CA LEU A 72 3.59 15.75 0.01
C LEU A 72 2.64 15.78 -1.18
N LEU A 73 2.30 16.99 -1.64
CA LEU A 73 1.48 17.19 -2.83
C LEU A 73 2.39 17.45 -4.03
N GLY A 74 2.47 16.50 -4.97
CA GLY A 74 3.43 16.54 -6.08
C GLY A 74 3.33 17.74 -6.99
N SER A 75 2.11 18.27 -7.15
CA SER A 75 1.82 19.47 -7.93
C SER A 75 2.50 20.74 -7.41
N THR A 76 2.93 20.76 -6.14
CA THR A 76 3.61 21.91 -5.53
C THR A 76 5.08 22.05 -5.94
N PHE A 77 5.71 20.97 -6.42
CA PHE A 77 7.11 20.96 -6.83
C PHE A 77 7.24 21.15 -8.35
N LYS A 78 8.09 22.08 -8.78
CA LYS A 78 8.34 22.41 -10.19
C LYS A 78 9.53 21.65 -10.78
N SER A 79 10.29 20.94 -9.94
CA SER A 79 11.45 20.15 -10.34
C SER A 79 11.88 19.18 -9.24
N ILE A 80 12.64 18.14 -9.61
CA ILE A 80 13.27 17.22 -8.65
C ILE A 80 14.23 17.94 -7.68
N GLU A 81 14.86 19.03 -8.13
CA GLU A 81 15.75 19.83 -7.28
C GLU A 81 14.98 20.59 -6.20
N GLU A 82 13.75 21.02 -6.49
CA GLU A 82 12.85 21.60 -5.49
C GLU A 82 12.41 20.53 -4.49
N LEU A 83 12.06 19.32 -4.96
CA LEU A 83 11.72 18.19 -4.07
C LEU A 83 12.87 17.85 -3.12
N LYS A 84 14.11 17.83 -3.61
CA LYS A 84 15.32 17.56 -2.80
C LYS A 84 15.57 18.57 -1.67
N THR A 85 14.87 19.71 -1.66
CA THR A 85 14.96 20.67 -0.55
C THR A 85 14.24 20.19 0.71
N VAL A 86 13.28 19.26 0.56
CA VAL A 86 12.50 18.69 1.67
C VAL A 86 12.66 17.17 1.80
N VAL A 87 12.96 16.47 0.70
CA VAL A 87 13.21 15.02 0.68
C VAL A 87 14.70 14.73 0.51
N GLN A 88 15.24 13.84 1.34
CA GLN A 88 16.60 13.31 1.17
C GLN A 88 16.55 12.06 0.30
N ILE A 89 17.28 12.06 -0.82
CA ILE A 89 17.40 10.94 -1.75
C ILE A 89 18.85 10.49 -1.78
N GLU A 90 19.12 9.27 -1.30
CA GLU A 90 20.46 8.70 -1.15
C GLU A 90 20.55 7.41 -1.96
N TYR A 91 21.49 7.35 -2.91
CA TYR A 91 21.78 6.13 -3.67
C TYR A 91 22.98 5.41 -3.08
N ASN A 92 23.03 4.11 -3.27
CA ASN A 92 24.19 3.30 -2.94
C ASN A 92 24.82 2.72 -4.22
N ASP A 93 26.07 3.09 -4.47
CA ASP A 93 26.81 2.69 -5.66
C ASP A 93 27.32 1.23 -5.58
N GLU A 94 27.50 0.69 -4.37
CA GLU A 94 28.03 -0.67 -4.16
C GLU A 94 26.92 -1.73 -4.27
N ILE A 95 25.75 -1.42 -3.71
CA ILE A 95 24.57 -2.28 -3.72
C ILE A 95 23.45 -1.44 -4.33
N PRO A 96 22.91 -1.79 -5.51
CA PRO A 96 21.84 -1.01 -6.12
C PRO A 96 20.68 -0.85 -5.13
N MET A 97 20.49 0.37 -4.63
CA MET A 97 19.39 0.74 -3.76
C MET A 97 19.27 2.27 -3.73
N VAL A 98 18.03 2.73 -3.55
CA VAL A 98 17.75 4.13 -3.21
C VAL A 98 17.07 4.17 -1.86
N ARG A 99 17.43 5.18 -1.09
CA ARG A 99 16.84 5.48 0.20
C ARG A 99 16.27 6.89 0.15
N VAL A 100 14.98 7.01 0.48
CA VAL A 100 14.23 8.25 0.38
C VAL A 100 13.69 8.56 1.77
N SER A 101 13.96 9.75 2.30
CA SER A 101 13.45 10.11 3.63
C SER A 101 12.92 11.53 3.69
N HIS A 102 11.90 11.71 4.50
CA HIS A 102 11.22 12.98 4.73
C HIS A 102 10.98 13.15 6.23
N GLU A 103 11.15 14.37 6.73
CA GLU A 103 10.92 14.71 8.13
C GLU A 103 9.91 15.85 8.22
N SER A 104 8.87 15.66 9.02
CA SER A 104 7.83 16.67 9.26
C SER A 104 7.38 16.57 10.71
N ASP A 105 7.27 17.71 11.40
CA ASP A 105 6.88 17.81 12.82
C ASP A 105 7.67 16.87 13.77
N GLY A 106 8.97 16.65 13.47
CA GLY A 106 9.86 15.80 14.27
C GLY A 106 9.61 14.30 14.11
N ILE A 107 8.78 13.90 13.14
CA ILE A 107 8.61 12.51 12.69
C ILE A 107 9.36 12.36 11.38
N LYS A 108 10.22 11.35 11.31
CA LYS A 108 10.96 10.99 10.10
C LYS A 108 10.43 9.68 9.54
N VAL A 109 10.06 9.69 8.27
CA VAL A 109 9.76 8.48 7.50
C VAL A 109 10.89 8.16 6.54
N CYS A 110 11.04 6.88 6.20
CA CYS A 110 12.10 6.42 5.31
C CYS A 110 11.62 5.23 4.49
N SER A 111 11.73 5.34 3.17
CA SER A 111 11.52 4.25 2.24
C SER A 111 12.86 3.77 1.68
N THR A 112 13.00 2.46 1.45
CA THR A 112 14.21 1.87 0.85
C THR A 112 13.84 0.93 -0.28
N LEU A 113 14.08 1.34 -1.51
CA LEU A 113 13.79 0.53 -2.69
C LEU A 113 15.04 -0.22 -3.14
N LYS A 114 14.96 -1.55 -3.17
CA LYS A 114 16.02 -2.47 -3.64
C LYS A 114 15.55 -3.29 -4.85
N PRO A 115 16.45 -3.88 -5.65
CA PRO A 115 16.08 -4.85 -6.67
C PRO A 115 15.25 -5.99 -6.10
N GLY A 116 14.20 -6.39 -6.81
CA GLY A 116 13.26 -7.39 -6.32
C GLY A 116 12.24 -7.78 -7.37
N VAL A 117 11.18 -8.47 -6.95
CA VAL A 117 10.03 -8.78 -7.81
C VAL A 117 9.17 -7.54 -8.02
N ASN A 118 8.51 -7.44 -9.17
CA ASN A 118 7.61 -6.35 -9.50
C ASN A 118 6.24 -6.86 -10.00
N GLU A 119 5.28 -5.96 -10.24
CA GLU A 119 3.94 -6.36 -10.72
C GLU A 119 3.96 -7.19 -12.02
N GLY A 120 4.97 -7.01 -12.87
CA GLY A 120 5.19 -7.80 -14.07
C GLY A 120 5.45 -9.28 -13.76
N ASP A 121 6.26 -9.57 -12.74
CA ASP A 121 6.53 -10.94 -12.29
C ASP A 121 5.26 -11.63 -11.78
N PHE A 122 4.41 -10.91 -11.04
CA PHE A 122 3.12 -11.43 -10.57
C PHE A 122 2.16 -11.72 -11.71
N ARG A 123 2.07 -10.82 -12.71
CA ARG A 123 1.25 -11.06 -13.91
C ARG A 123 1.74 -12.28 -14.68
N LYS A 124 3.06 -12.41 -14.86
CA LYS A 124 3.67 -13.57 -15.50
C LYS A 124 3.35 -14.87 -14.76
N ALA A 125 3.47 -14.90 -13.43
CA ALA A 125 3.14 -16.09 -12.65
C ALA A 125 1.63 -16.43 -12.68
N ARG A 126 0.75 -15.42 -12.73
CA ARG A 126 -0.70 -15.62 -12.84
C ARG A 126 -1.09 -16.24 -14.18
N ASP A 127 -0.57 -15.69 -15.26
CA ASP A 127 -0.95 -16.04 -16.64
C ASP A 127 -0.11 -17.19 -17.21
N GLY A 128 1.01 -17.50 -16.56
CA GLY A 128 1.98 -18.52 -16.94
C GLY A 128 1.73 -19.90 -16.34
N ASP A 129 2.75 -20.75 -16.46
CA ASP A 129 2.68 -22.15 -16.08
C ASP A 129 3.15 -22.41 -14.63
N LEU A 130 3.33 -23.68 -14.28
CA LEU A 130 3.81 -24.08 -12.95
C LEU A 130 5.25 -23.58 -12.68
N PHE A 131 6.09 -23.46 -13.71
CA PHE A 131 7.45 -22.98 -13.56
C PHE A 131 7.50 -21.48 -13.29
N ASP A 132 6.63 -20.67 -13.92
CA ASP A 132 6.55 -19.24 -13.63
C ASP A 132 6.11 -18.99 -12.18
N LYS A 133 5.15 -19.79 -11.67
CA LYS A 133 4.70 -19.73 -10.27
C LYS A 133 5.79 -20.15 -9.29
N LEU A 134 6.49 -21.24 -9.57
CA LEU A 134 7.60 -21.71 -8.75
C LEU A 134 8.76 -20.70 -8.74
N SER A 135 9.08 -20.13 -9.91
CA SER A 135 10.09 -19.10 -10.05
C SER A 135 9.76 -17.87 -9.20
N LEU A 136 8.51 -17.40 -9.22
CA LEU A 136 8.08 -16.30 -8.36
C LEU A 136 8.20 -16.66 -6.87
N ALA A 137 7.74 -17.84 -6.48
CA ALA A 137 7.81 -18.28 -5.08
C ALA A 137 9.24 -18.37 -4.54
N ILE A 138 10.21 -18.77 -5.38
CA ILE A 138 11.63 -18.80 -5.02
C ILE A 138 12.21 -17.39 -4.93
N ARG A 139 11.86 -16.50 -5.86
CA ARG A 139 12.35 -15.10 -5.89
C ARG A 139 11.71 -14.22 -4.82
N SER A 140 10.52 -14.56 -4.35
CA SER A 140 9.84 -13.84 -3.28
C SER A 140 9.15 -14.79 -2.31
N PRO A 141 9.92 -15.35 -1.35
CA PRO A 141 9.36 -16.18 -0.28
C PRO A 141 8.27 -15.46 0.52
N PHE A 142 8.43 -14.15 0.76
CA PHE A 142 7.41 -13.34 1.42
C PHE A 142 6.05 -13.42 0.74
N ALA A 143 6.00 -13.29 -0.59
CA ALA A 143 4.75 -13.42 -1.34
C ALA A 143 4.17 -14.84 -1.30
N ALA A 144 5.04 -15.86 -1.29
CA ALA A 144 4.60 -17.25 -1.19
C ALA A 144 3.97 -17.55 0.19
N TRP A 145 4.48 -16.96 1.26
CA TRP A 145 3.93 -17.12 2.61
C TRP A 145 2.67 -16.29 2.84
N ASN A 146 2.59 -15.08 2.30
CA ASN A 146 1.50 -14.14 2.54
C ASN A 146 0.49 -14.06 1.37
N GLN A 147 0.31 -15.17 0.64
CA GLN A 147 -0.52 -15.21 -0.56
C GLN A 147 -1.96 -14.73 -0.30
N ASP A 148 -2.55 -15.09 0.83
CA ASP A 148 -3.95 -14.78 1.14
C ASP A 148 -4.15 -13.28 1.37
N ASP A 149 -3.20 -12.65 2.06
CA ASP A 149 -3.23 -11.21 2.30
C ASP A 149 -2.94 -10.42 1.03
N LEU A 150 -1.99 -10.88 0.20
CA LEU A 150 -1.78 -10.31 -1.13
C LEU A 150 -3.04 -10.39 -2.00
N VAL A 151 -3.79 -11.49 -1.93
CA VAL A 151 -5.08 -11.64 -2.61
C VAL A 151 -6.10 -10.64 -2.06
N ARG A 152 -6.20 -10.49 -0.74
CA ARG A 152 -7.11 -9.52 -0.11
C ARG A 152 -6.78 -8.11 -0.55
N VAL A 153 -5.51 -7.69 -0.48
CA VAL A 153 -5.09 -6.34 -0.91
C VAL A 153 -5.33 -6.15 -2.41
N PHE A 154 -5.01 -7.15 -3.24
CA PHE A 154 -5.27 -7.09 -4.68
C PHE A 154 -6.76 -6.84 -5.00
N ILE A 155 -7.67 -7.45 -4.23
CA ILE A 155 -9.11 -7.27 -4.38
C ILE A 155 -9.55 -5.90 -3.81
N LEU A 156 -9.03 -5.46 -2.67
CA LEU A 156 -9.33 -4.12 -2.11
C LEU A 156 -8.93 -3.00 -3.08
N ALA A 157 -7.78 -3.15 -3.74
CA ALA A 157 -7.26 -2.18 -4.69
C ALA A 157 -8.02 -2.10 -6.03
N ARG A 158 -8.96 -3.01 -6.31
CA ARG A 158 -9.58 -3.12 -7.65
C ARG A 158 -11.07 -3.38 -7.59
N ARG A 159 -11.80 -2.84 -8.56
CA ARG A 159 -13.20 -3.21 -8.77
C ARG A 159 -13.28 -4.65 -9.30
N LYS A 160 -14.15 -5.44 -8.70
CA LYS A 160 -14.48 -6.84 -9.00
C LYS A 160 -16.00 -6.98 -9.05
N PRO A 161 -16.66 -6.39 -10.06
CA PRO A 161 -18.11 -6.38 -10.14
C PRO A 161 -18.74 -7.77 -10.27
N ASN A 162 -17.98 -8.75 -10.75
CA ASN A 162 -18.37 -10.15 -10.77
C ASN A 162 -18.46 -10.80 -9.38
N ILE A 163 -17.82 -10.20 -8.36
CA ILE A 163 -17.78 -10.71 -6.98
C ILE A 163 -18.65 -9.84 -6.07
N PHE A 164 -18.54 -8.52 -6.18
CA PHE A 164 -19.17 -7.56 -5.26
C PHE A 164 -20.29 -6.73 -5.90
N GLY A 165 -20.63 -6.98 -7.17
CA GLY A 165 -21.67 -6.26 -7.90
C GLY A 165 -21.19 -4.96 -8.56
N GLU A 166 -22.05 -4.34 -9.37
CA GLU A 166 -21.69 -3.14 -10.16
C GLU A 166 -21.25 -1.95 -9.30
N SER A 167 -21.76 -1.87 -8.07
CA SER A 167 -21.41 -0.83 -7.09
C SER A 167 -20.15 -1.15 -6.28
N ASP A 168 -19.30 -2.07 -6.75
CA ASP A 168 -18.02 -2.38 -6.09
C ASP A 168 -17.08 -1.17 -6.09
N VAL A 169 -16.33 -1.02 -5.00
CA VAL A 169 -15.50 0.13 -4.66
C VAL A 169 -14.05 -0.33 -4.52
N ALA A 170 -13.11 0.47 -5.06
CA ALA A 170 -11.66 0.29 -4.93
C ALA A 170 -11.02 1.48 -4.20
N PHE A 171 -9.73 1.38 -3.84
CA PHE A 171 -8.97 2.49 -3.25
C PHE A 171 -9.12 3.80 -4.03
N PHE A 172 -8.99 3.75 -5.36
CA PHE A 172 -9.15 4.94 -6.21
C PHE A 172 -10.51 5.61 -6.04
N ASN A 173 -11.60 4.85 -5.88
CA ASN A 173 -12.93 5.43 -5.66
C ASN A 173 -13.04 6.12 -4.30
N ILE A 174 -12.35 5.61 -3.27
CA ILE A 174 -12.27 6.28 -1.97
C ILE A 174 -11.52 7.61 -2.10
N ALA A 175 -10.43 7.64 -2.89
CA ALA A 175 -9.70 8.88 -3.16
C ALA A 175 -10.57 9.90 -3.90
N GLU A 176 -11.27 9.48 -4.97
CA GLU A 176 -12.24 10.32 -5.68
C GLU A 176 -13.30 10.88 -4.73
N ALA A 177 -13.85 10.06 -3.83
CA ALA A 177 -14.87 10.51 -2.88
C ALA A 177 -14.31 11.49 -1.83
N ASN A 178 -13.05 11.34 -1.40
CA ASN A 178 -12.40 12.34 -0.55
C ASN A 178 -12.31 13.69 -1.26
N ILE A 179 -11.93 13.70 -2.55
CA ILE A 179 -11.92 14.93 -3.35
C ILE A 179 -13.31 15.52 -3.46
N CYS A 180 -14.31 14.72 -3.82
CA CYS A 180 -15.70 15.20 -3.90
C CYS A 180 -16.20 15.80 -2.58
N ASN A 181 -15.69 15.33 -1.45
CA ASN A 181 -15.99 15.86 -0.13
C ASN A 181 -15.16 17.08 0.24
N MET A 182 -14.10 17.44 -0.49
CA MET A 182 -13.32 18.65 -0.23
C MET A 182 -14.20 19.90 -0.41
N ASP A 183 -14.11 20.88 0.48
CA ASP A 183 -14.94 22.09 0.42
C ASP A 183 -14.73 22.85 -0.91
N ALA A 184 -15.83 23.28 -1.53
CA ALA A 184 -15.86 24.00 -2.80
C ALA A 184 -14.94 25.24 -2.84
N SER A 185 -14.74 25.92 -1.71
CA SER A 185 -13.84 27.07 -1.59
C SER A 185 -12.37 26.71 -1.85
N ASN A 186 -11.94 25.48 -1.54
CA ASN A 186 -10.58 25.00 -1.79
C ASN A 186 -10.32 24.78 -3.29
N TYR A 187 -11.35 24.47 -4.08
CA TYR A 187 -11.20 24.38 -5.54
C TYR A 187 -10.91 25.73 -6.20
N GLY A 188 -11.40 26.83 -5.62
CA GLY A 188 -11.19 28.17 -6.17
C GLY A 188 -9.76 28.67 -6.03
N THR A 189 -8.98 28.08 -5.12
CA THR A 189 -7.59 28.45 -4.82
C THR A 189 -6.58 27.40 -5.30
N ALA A 190 -7.02 26.17 -5.55
CA ALA A 190 -6.19 25.08 -6.07
C ALA A 190 -5.70 25.36 -7.51
N SER A 191 -4.48 24.94 -7.80
CA SER A 191 -3.94 24.98 -9.15
C SER A 191 -4.54 23.87 -10.03
N ILE A 192 -4.46 24.03 -11.36
CA ILE A 192 -4.92 23.00 -12.30
C ILE A 192 -4.20 21.66 -12.05
N ARG A 193 -2.93 21.70 -11.63
CA ARG A 193 -2.16 20.49 -11.34
C ARG A 193 -2.57 19.86 -10.00
N ASP A 194 -3.01 20.65 -9.02
CA ASP A 194 -3.56 20.10 -7.76
C ASP A 194 -4.86 19.33 -8.02
N LEU A 195 -5.65 19.79 -9.00
CA LEU A 195 -6.93 19.18 -9.39
C LEU A 195 -6.78 18.09 -10.46
N SER A 196 -5.55 17.81 -10.93
CA SER A 196 -5.29 16.70 -11.84
C SER A 196 -5.27 15.36 -11.09
N GLU A 197 -5.23 14.26 -11.84
CA GLU A 197 -5.07 12.92 -11.25
C GLU A 197 -3.81 12.83 -10.38
N LYS A 198 -2.72 13.51 -10.79
CA LYS A 198 -1.42 13.55 -10.10
C LYS A 198 -1.34 14.53 -8.93
N GLY A 199 -2.37 15.35 -8.74
CA GLY A 199 -2.49 16.22 -7.58
C GLY A 199 -3.05 15.49 -6.37
N TYR A 200 -4.18 15.98 -5.85
CA TYR A 200 -4.75 15.43 -4.63
C TYR A 200 -5.23 13.98 -4.79
N ILE A 201 -5.74 13.57 -5.97
CA ILE A 201 -6.27 12.21 -6.16
C ILE A 201 -5.18 11.16 -5.95
N ASN A 202 -4.03 11.27 -6.63
CA ASN A 202 -2.92 10.32 -6.48
C ASN A 202 -2.41 10.29 -5.04
N THR A 203 -2.15 11.48 -4.48
CA THR A 203 -1.65 11.63 -3.12
C THR A 203 -2.57 10.99 -2.08
N ILE A 204 -3.88 11.26 -2.14
CA ILE A 204 -4.86 10.66 -1.22
C ILE A 204 -4.97 9.16 -1.46
N ASN A 205 -4.94 8.70 -2.71
CA ASN A 205 -5.00 7.28 -3.04
C ASN A 205 -3.82 6.51 -2.41
N HIS A 206 -2.58 6.97 -2.60
CA HIS A 206 -1.40 6.34 -1.99
C HIS A 206 -1.48 6.31 -0.47
N ILE A 207 -1.75 7.45 0.17
CA ILE A 207 -1.80 7.54 1.63
C ILE A 207 -2.95 6.70 2.20
N THR A 208 -4.16 6.79 1.65
CA THR A 208 -5.32 6.05 2.15
C THR A 208 -5.15 4.55 1.93
N ALA A 209 -4.64 4.13 0.75
CA ALA A 209 -4.39 2.73 0.46
C ALA A 209 -3.39 2.14 1.46
N GLN A 210 -2.24 2.80 1.66
CA GLN A 210 -1.22 2.32 2.59
C GLN A 210 -1.71 2.35 4.05
N ALA A 211 -2.49 3.35 4.45
CA ALA A 211 -3.10 3.39 5.78
C ALA A 211 -4.03 2.18 6.01
N ILE A 212 -4.87 1.84 5.04
CA ILE A 212 -5.76 0.68 5.12
C ILE A 212 -4.96 -0.63 5.16
N ILE A 213 -3.94 -0.77 4.30
CA ILE A 213 -3.12 -1.98 4.24
C ILE A 213 -2.38 -2.18 5.57
N THR A 214 -1.72 -1.14 6.09
CA THR A 214 -1.00 -1.20 7.38
C THR A 214 -1.95 -1.49 8.55
N THR A 215 -3.14 -0.89 8.54
CA THR A 215 -4.16 -1.13 9.58
C THR A 215 -4.61 -2.58 9.60
N CYS A 216 -5.00 -3.12 8.43
CA CYS A 216 -5.66 -4.42 8.32
C CYS A 216 -4.67 -5.59 8.34
N PHE A 217 -3.46 -5.40 7.82
CA PHE A 217 -2.47 -6.46 7.64
C PHE A 217 -1.24 -6.18 8.50
N SER A 218 -0.25 -5.49 7.95
CA SER A 218 0.97 -5.08 8.62
C SER A 218 1.66 -3.97 7.82
N GLU A 219 2.56 -3.26 8.49
CA GLU A 219 3.51 -2.35 7.84
C GLU A 219 4.37 -3.08 6.80
N GLU A 220 4.91 -4.25 7.15
CA GLU A 220 5.71 -5.08 6.22
C GLU A 220 4.96 -5.44 4.93
N MET A 221 3.64 -5.70 5.02
CA MET A 221 2.81 -5.95 3.84
C MET A 221 2.62 -4.68 3.00
N ALA A 222 2.41 -3.54 3.67
CA ALA A 222 2.24 -2.23 3.02
C ALA A 222 3.52 -1.83 2.27
N ASP A 223 4.67 -1.90 2.95
CA ASP A 223 6.01 -1.69 2.39
C ASP A 223 6.25 -2.60 1.18
N TYR A 224 6.05 -3.92 1.35
CA TYR A 224 6.22 -4.88 0.26
C TYR A 224 5.39 -4.55 -1.00
N ILE A 225 4.14 -4.14 -0.82
CA ILE A 225 3.25 -3.79 -1.94
C ILE A 225 3.66 -2.48 -2.61
N ALA A 226 4.04 -1.46 -1.84
CA ALA A 226 4.61 -0.22 -2.36
C ALA A 226 5.84 -0.53 -3.22
N ASP A 227 6.77 -1.30 -2.69
CA ASP A 227 8.02 -1.70 -3.33
C ASP A 227 7.79 -2.44 -4.68
N VAL A 228 6.83 -3.36 -4.70
CA VAL A 228 6.43 -4.10 -5.92
C VAL A 228 5.82 -3.18 -6.96
N HIS A 229 5.06 -2.18 -6.53
CA HIS A 229 4.41 -1.18 -7.37
C HIS A 229 5.44 -0.22 -7.99
N GLU A 230 6.28 0.43 -7.18
CA GLU A 230 7.26 1.40 -7.66
C GLU A 230 8.30 0.76 -8.61
N ARG A 231 8.77 -0.45 -8.30
CA ARG A 231 9.69 -1.20 -9.19
C ARG A 231 9.11 -1.50 -10.56
N PHE A 232 7.78 -1.54 -10.71
CA PHE A 232 7.16 -1.87 -11.97
C PHE A 232 7.18 -0.69 -12.95
N TYR A 233 6.98 0.52 -12.46
CA TYR A 233 6.88 1.72 -13.30
C TYR A 233 8.25 2.34 -13.60
N HIS A 234 9.13 2.45 -12.59
CA HIS A 234 10.45 3.10 -12.76
C HIS A 234 11.57 2.32 -12.07
N PRO A 235 12.11 1.25 -12.68
CA PRO A 235 13.25 0.52 -12.14
C PRO A 235 14.51 1.41 -11.96
N GLU A 236 14.61 2.52 -12.71
CA GLU A 236 15.67 3.53 -12.61
C GLU A 236 15.71 4.21 -11.23
N LEU A 237 14.61 4.20 -10.46
CA LEU A 237 14.56 4.74 -9.10
C LEU A 237 15.69 4.20 -8.22
N ILE A 238 16.06 2.94 -8.40
CA ILE A 238 17.08 2.24 -7.60
C ILE A 238 18.49 2.83 -7.82
N ARG A 239 18.75 3.40 -9.01
CA ARG A 239 20.09 3.84 -9.43
C ARG A 239 20.18 5.32 -9.73
N GLY A 240 19.06 6.00 -9.92
CA GLY A 240 19.01 7.40 -10.30
C GLY A 240 19.42 7.65 -11.75
N ASP A 241 19.46 6.63 -12.60
CA ASP A 241 19.90 6.69 -14.00
C ASP A 241 18.77 7.11 -14.95
N PHE A 242 18.08 8.20 -14.61
CA PHE A 242 16.99 8.75 -15.40
C PHE A 242 17.47 9.48 -16.65
N THR A 243 16.71 9.32 -17.74
CA THR A 243 16.86 10.14 -18.95
C THR A 243 16.41 11.59 -18.70
N PRO A 244 16.89 12.57 -19.49
CA PRO A 244 16.42 13.95 -19.39
C PRO A 244 14.90 14.08 -19.58
N ASP A 245 14.32 13.28 -20.47
CA ASP A 245 12.87 13.29 -20.71
C ASP A 245 12.10 12.82 -19.47
N GLN A 246 12.56 11.73 -18.82
CA GLN A 246 11.98 11.28 -17.55
C GLN A 246 12.11 12.34 -16.46
N VAL A 247 13.27 12.99 -16.30
CA VAL A 247 13.47 14.03 -15.27
C VAL A 247 12.57 15.25 -15.49
N ASN A 248 12.30 15.59 -16.75
CA ASN A 248 11.44 16.73 -17.11
C ASN A 248 9.95 16.39 -17.06
N ASP A 249 9.60 15.11 -17.02
CA ASP A 249 8.23 14.66 -16.76
C ASP A 249 7.93 14.79 -15.27
N LEU A 250 7.10 15.78 -14.92
CA LEU A 250 6.75 16.05 -13.53
C LEU A 250 5.58 15.19 -13.03
N ASP A 251 4.88 14.52 -13.94
CA ASP A 251 3.63 13.83 -13.65
C ASP A 251 3.82 12.30 -13.69
N GLU A 252 4.75 11.79 -14.51
CA GLU A 252 5.08 10.36 -14.61
C GLU A 252 6.59 10.09 -14.48
N GLY A 253 7.36 11.08 -14.03
CA GLY A 253 8.81 10.95 -13.85
C GLY A 253 9.23 10.70 -12.40
N PRO A 254 10.53 10.79 -12.10
CA PRO A 254 11.06 10.47 -10.78
C PRO A 254 10.52 11.36 -9.65
N LEU A 255 10.06 12.57 -9.97
CA LEU A 255 9.43 13.44 -8.98
C LEU A 255 8.15 12.81 -8.42
N ASP A 256 7.28 12.27 -9.28
CA ASP A 256 6.03 11.62 -8.88
C ASP A 256 6.34 10.39 -8.02
N ASN A 257 7.22 9.51 -8.50
CA ASN A 257 7.56 8.29 -7.75
C ASN A 257 8.23 8.55 -6.40
N TYR A 258 9.15 9.52 -6.29
CA TYR A 258 9.76 9.82 -4.99
C TYR A 258 8.74 10.38 -4.00
N ILE A 259 7.73 11.11 -4.50
CA ILE A 259 6.62 11.59 -3.69
C ILE A 259 5.71 10.44 -3.29
N ASP A 260 5.40 9.52 -4.21
CA ASP A 260 4.61 8.32 -3.92
C ASP A 260 5.31 7.43 -2.90
N MET A 261 6.62 7.22 -3.01
CA MET A 261 7.42 6.52 -2.00
C MET A 261 7.27 7.16 -0.61
N ILE A 262 7.40 8.48 -0.50
CA ILE A 262 7.25 9.19 0.79
C ILE A 262 5.81 9.14 1.31
N ASN A 263 4.83 9.37 0.43
CA ASN A 263 3.42 9.33 0.77
C ASN A 263 2.97 7.92 1.18
N ASN A 264 3.57 6.89 0.60
CA ASN A 264 3.34 5.52 1.02
C ASN A 264 3.74 5.36 2.50
N GLU A 265 4.94 5.79 2.89
CA GLU A 265 5.39 5.73 4.30
C GLU A 265 4.51 6.53 5.25
N TRP A 266 4.09 7.75 4.86
CA TRP A 266 3.16 8.53 5.69
C TRP A 266 1.80 7.86 5.82
N GLY A 267 1.32 7.20 4.76
CA GLY A 267 0.14 6.35 4.83
C GLY A 267 0.32 5.20 5.82
N GLN A 268 1.50 4.57 5.86
CA GLN A 268 1.78 3.51 6.83
C GLN A 268 1.73 4.04 8.29
N GLU A 269 2.39 5.17 8.57
CA GLU A 269 2.35 5.81 9.90
C GLU A 269 0.93 6.22 10.30
N LEU A 270 0.17 6.79 9.36
CA LEU A 270 -1.24 7.10 9.57
C LEU A 270 -2.05 5.84 9.89
N GLY A 271 -1.82 4.74 9.16
CA GLY A 271 -2.45 3.44 9.43
C GLY A 271 -2.19 2.93 10.85
N LYS A 272 -0.94 3.01 11.34
CA LYS A 272 -0.61 2.64 12.73
C LYS A 272 -1.38 3.49 13.74
N ALA A 273 -1.43 4.80 13.52
CA ALA A 273 -2.16 5.73 14.40
C ALA A 273 -3.67 5.47 14.39
N LEU A 274 -4.27 5.26 13.21
CA LEU A 274 -5.69 4.97 13.06
C LEU A 274 -6.07 3.62 13.64
N LYS A 275 -5.22 2.60 13.47
CA LYS A 275 -5.39 1.29 14.10
C LYS A 275 -5.52 1.42 15.61
N SER A 276 -4.63 2.19 16.25
CA SER A 276 -4.70 2.45 17.69
C SER A 276 -5.91 3.30 18.09
N LYS A 277 -6.27 4.33 17.32
CA LYS A 277 -7.38 5.25 17.62
C LYS A 277 -8.72 4.52 17.65
N HIS A 278 -8.93 3.61 16.71
CA HIS A 278 -10.20 2.91 16.49
C HIS A 278 -10.22 1.49 17.08
N ASP A 279 -9.21 1.12 17.86
CA ASP A 279 -9.05 -0.21 18.47
C ASP A 279 -9.16 -1.37 17.45
N ILE A 280 -8.53 -1.18 16.28
CA ILE A 280 -8.60 -2.15 15.18
C ILE A 280 -7.57 -3.26 15.41
N ASN A 281 -8.05 -4.50 15.33
CA ASN A 281 -7.26 -5.72 15.48
C ASN A 281 -7.73 -6.81 14.51
N SER A 282 -7.14 -8.00 14.59
CA SER A 282 -7.45 -9.11 13.67
C SER A 282 -8.87 -9.67 13.79
N SER A 283 -9.62 -9.33 14.85
CA SER A 283 -11.02 -9.72 15.04
C SER A 283 -12.02 -8.61 14.67
N THR A 284 -11.54 -7.45 14.21
CA THR A 284 -12.38 -6.32 13.86
C THR A 284 -13.29 -6.65 12.67
N VAL A 285 -14.60 -6.41 12.85
CA VAL A 285 -15.59 -6.47 11.79
C VAL A 285 -15.82 -5.07 11.25
N TRP A 286 -15.51 -4.86 9.96
CA TRP A 286 -15.69 -3.57 9.30
C TRP A 286 -17.17 -3.26 9.07
N THR A 287 -17.71 -2.33 9.86
CA THR A 287 -19.06 -1.80 9.70
C THR A 287 -19.03 -0.46 8.95
N PRO A 288 -20.15 -0.02 8.33
CA PRO A 288 -20.22 1.31 7.73
C PRO A 288 -19.91 2.45 8.72
N SER A 289 -20.31 2.29 9.99
CA SER A 289 -20.02 3.26 11.06
C SER A 289 -18.51 3.35 11.34
N LEU A 290 -17.84 2.21 11.50
CA LEU A 290 -16.39 2.17 11.72
C LEU A 290 -15.64 2.73 10.50
N LEU A 291 -16.03 2.35 9.28
CA LEU A 291 -15.36 2.83 8.07
C LEU A 291 -15.55 4.34 7.88
N ALA A 292 -16.75 4.89 8.11
CA ALA A 292 -16.97 6.34 8.08
C ALA A 292 -16.07 7.06 9.09
N ALA A 293 -16.01 6.57 10.34
CA ALA A 293 -15.15 7.16 11.37
C ALA A 293 -13.65 7.07 11.02
N TYR A 294 -13.23 5.97 10.39
CA TYR A 294 -11.88 5.78 9.88
C TYR A 294 -11.55 6.78 8.77
N LEU A 295 -12.40 6.91 7.74
CA LEU A 295 -12.21 7.82 6.62
C LEU A 295 -12.30 9.30 7.02
N ASN A 296 -13.14 9.64 8.00
CA ASN A 296 -13.17 11.01 8.55
C ASN A 296 -11.85 11.31 9.28
N SER A 297 -11.23 10.32 9.91
CA SER A 297 -9.91 10.51 10.52
C SER A 297 -8.79 10.65 9.49
N THR A 298 -8.93 10.06 8.29
CA THR A 298 -8.01 10.35 7.17
C THR A 298 -8.26 11.74 6.59
N GLN A 299 -9.52 12.19 6.50
CA GLN A 299 -9.84 13.57 6.10
C GLN A 299 -9.25 14.60 7.07
N ASP A 300 -9.37 14.39 8.39
CA ASP A 300 -8.75 15.28 9.38
C ASP A 300 -7.21 15.39 9.17
N TYR A 301 -6.56 14.28 8.81
CA TYR A 301 -5.13 14.27 8.49
C TYR A 301 -4.84 15.11 7.24
N TYR A 302 -5.63 14.94 6.18
CA TYR A 302 -5.49 15.74 4.96
C TYR A 302 -5.79 17.21 5.20
N SER A 303 -6.76 17.53 6.05
CA SER A 303 -7.07 18.91 6.44
C SER A 303 -5.87 19.56 7.11
N TYR A 304 -5.21 18.82 8.01
CA TYR A 304 -4.04 19.33 8.69
C TYR A 304 -2.81 19.43 7.78
N ALA A 305 -2.59 18.45 6.89
CA ALA A 305 -1.44 18.40 6.00
C ALA A 305 -1.52 19.40 4.85
N PHE A 306 -2.71 19.57 4.25
CA PHE A 306 -2.90 20.41 3.06
C PHE A 306 -3.62 21.72 3.33
N ASN A 307 -4.08 21.95 4.57
CA ASN A 307 -4.87 23.12 4.93
C ASN A 307 -6.12 23.27 4.04
N VAL A 308 -6.86 22.17 3.90
CA VAL A 308 -8.13 22.09 3.18
C VAL A 308 -9.22 21.55 4.11
N ASP A 309 -10.48 21.82 3.82
CA ASP A 309 -11.60 21.35 4.62
C ASP A 309 -12.36 20.26 3.85
N PHE A 310 -12.99 19.35 4.58
CA PHE A 310 -13.81 18.28 4.01
C PHE A 310 -15.20 18.21 4.66
N GLU A 311 -16.20 17.91 3.85
CA GLU A 311 -17.46 17.34 4.30
C GLU A 311 -17.20 15.89 4.80
N PRO A 312 -17.68 15.54 6.01
CA PRO A 312 -17.42 14.22 6.57
C PRO A 312 -18.23 13.15 5.84
N PHE A 313 -17.61 11.98 5.67
CA PHE A 313 -18.33 10.77 5.28
C PHE A 313 -19.39 10.38 6.31
N SER A 314 -20.51 9.89 5.79
CA SER A 314 -21.61 9.31 6.54
C SER A 314 -21.61 7.78 6.42
N GLU A 315 -22.00 7.10 7.49
CA GLU A 315 -22.21 5.63 7.47
C GLU A 315 -23.30 5.19 6.49
N LYS A 316 -24.10 6.13 5.97
CA LYS A 316 -25.15 5.90 4.97
C LYS A 316 -24.68 6.10 3.54
N ASP A 317 -23.49 6.64 3.33
CA ASP A 317 -22.96 6.87 2.00
C ASP A 317 -22.76 5.54 1.28
N SER A 318 -23.23 5.46 0.05
CA SER A 318 -23.19 4.21 -0.71
C SER A 318 -21.78 3.65 -0.85
N ILE A 319 -20.77 4.53 -1.00
CA ILE A 319 -19.37 4.15 -1.08
C ILE A 319 -18.87 3.51 0.23
N VAL A 320 -19.24 4.09 1.38
CA VAL A 320 -18.89 3.58 2.72
C VAL A 320 -19.57 2.24 2.95
N VAL A 321 -20.88 2.14 2.68
CA VAL A 321 -21.63 0.89 2.87
C VAL A 321 -21.07 -0.24 2.03
N ASN A 322 -20.77 0.03 0.75
CA ASN A 322 -20.29 -0.99 -0.17
C ASN A 322 -18.84 -1.40 0.14
N TYR A 323 -17.98 -0.45 0.49
CA TYR A 323 -16.59 -0.76 0.81
C TYR A 323 -16.47 -1.47 2.17
N ALA A 324 -17.25 -1.08 3.19
CA ALA A 324 -17.29 -1.80 4.46
C ALA A 324 -17.72 -3.26 4.27
N ARG A 325 -18.73 -3.51 3.42
CA ARG A 325 -19.14 -4.88 3.05
C ARG A 325 -18.02 -5.67 2.38
N LYS A 326 -17.29 -5.03 1.46
CA LYS A 326 -16.13 -5.62 0.78
C LYS A 326 -15.03 -5.99 1.77
N MET A 327 -14.66 -5.06 2.65
CA MET A 327 -13.66 -5.29 3.70
C MET A 327 -14.09 -6.43 4.62
N ALA A 328 -15.32 -6.42 5.14
CA ALA A 328 -15.84 -7.47 6.01
C ALA A 328 -15.79 -8.86 5.35
N ARG A 329 -16.13 -8.96 4.06
CA ARG A 329 -16.01 -10.22 3.29
C ARG A 329 -14.56 -10.68 3.15
N LEU A 330 -13.62 -9.76 2.95
CA LEU A 330 -12.22 -10.09 2.68
C LEU A 330 -11.41 -10.40 3.94
N MET A 331 -11.82 -9.90 5.10
CA MET A 331 -11.18 -10.24 6.38
C MET A 331 -11.53 -11.67 6.85
N ASP A 332 -12.46 -12.35 6.17
CA ASP A 332 -12.76 -13.77 6.37
C ASP A 332 -11.91 -14.68 5.45
N ASP A 333 -12.26 -15.96 5.34
CA ASP A 333 -11.65 -16.92 4.41
C ASP A 333 -11.84 -16.47 2.95
N VAL A 334 -10.73 -16.41 2.19
CA VAL A 334 -10.69 -15.99 0.78
C VAL A 334 -10.38 -17.14 -0.18
N SER A 335 -10.40 -18.38 0.29
CA SER A 335 -10.06 -19.57 -0.51
C SER A 335 -10.89 -19.69 -1.79
N ASP A 336 -12.18 -19.35 -1.74
CA ASP A 336 -13.10 -19.33 -2.88
C ASP A 336 -12.84 -18.18 -3.87
N LEU A 337 -12.17 -17.11 -3.44
CA LEU A 337 -11.85 -15.95 -4.26
C LEU A 337 -10.58 -16.14 -5.08
N LYS A 338 -9.62 -16.97 -4.60
CA LYS A 338 -8.35 -17.25 -5.30
C LYS A 338 -8.56 -17.74 -6.74
N GLY A 339 -9.55 -18.61 -6.94
CA GLY A 339 -9.88 -19.15 -8.27
C GLY A 339 -10.52 -18.13 -9.23
N GLN A 340 -11.02 -17.01 -8.70
CA GLN A 340 -11.75 -15.98 -9.47
C GLN A 340 -10.84 -14.84 -9.93
N ILE A 341 -9.60 -14.79 -9.47
CA ILE A 341 -8.62 -13.73 -9.81
C ILE A 341 -8.00 -13.95 -11.20
N GLY A 342 -7.98 -15.19 -11.70
CA GLY A 342 -7.37 -15.58 -12.97
C GLY A 342 -8.35 -15.93 -14.10
N SER A 343 -9.66 -15.94 -13.87
CA SER A 343 -10.62 -16.31 -14.93
C SER A 343 -10.82 -15.14 -15.90
N VAL A 344 -9.97 -15.04 -16.91
CA VAL A 344 -10.31 -14.32 -18.13
C VAL A 344 -11.47 -15.10 -18.76
N LYS A 345 -12.69 -14.57 -18.69
CA LYS A 345 -13.75 -15.04 -19.58
C LYS A 345 -13.27 -14.73 -21.00
N LYS A 346 -13.00 -15.79 -21.76
CA LYS A 346 -12.89 -15.72 -23.22
C LYS A 346 -14.20 -15.21 -23.81
#